data_AF-A0AAW1NA11-F1
#
_entry.id   AF-A0AAW1NA11-F1
#
_cell.length_a   1.000
_cell.length_b   1.000
_cell.length_c   1.000
_cell.angle_alpha   90.00
_cell.angle_beta   90.00
_cell.angle_gamma   90.00
#
_symmetry.space_group_name_H-M   'P 1'
#
loop_
_entity.id
_entity.type
_entity.pdbx_description
1 polymer ?
#
loop_
_entity_poly.entity_id
_entity_poly.type
_entity_poly.pdbx_seq_one_letter_code
_entity_poly.pdbx_strand_id
1 'polypeptide(L)'
;MEGFLPFQYLGVPVTAGRLSKKEASVLIEKIVERIRNFGSRKLSYAGRLVLVNSVLTSLYTYWAQIFLIPKGVIRRVDAICRNYLWDGSTEFLRAPRVAWNNACAPKNEGGLGVRCSETWNVAAIGKLVWWIYVMPDNLWVRWINHVYLKGKNWSDYTPKGDISWHWKVICRVKDRFVQDVGSDFWRCQHYSVCSGYEALRVREPGVV
;
A
#
# COMPACT_ATOMS: atom_id res chain seq x y z
N MET A 1 27.74 19.85 -2.55
CA MET A 1 27.75 18.61 -1.74
C MET A 1 26.77 17.64 -2.38
N GLU A 2 27.28 16.73 -3.21
CA GLU A 2 26.45 15.70 -3.84
C GLU A 2 26.06 14.67 -2.79
N GLY A 3 24.77 14.57 -2.48
CA GLY A 3 24.25 13.53 -1.60
C GLY A 3 24.28 12.18 -2.30
N PHE A 4 25.00 11.21 -1.76
CA PHE A 4 25.03 9.85 -2.29
C PHE A 4 23.70 9.15 -2.00
N LEU A 5 23.06 8.59 -3.03
CA LEU A 5 21.88 7.74 -2.87
C LEU A 5 22.32 6.28 -2.63
N PRO A 6 21.62 5.51 -1.79
CA PRO A 6 20.43 5.88 -1.02
C PRO A 6 20.76 6.50 0.35
N PHE A 7 19.94 7.45 0.80
CA PHE A 7 19.97 8.00 2.17
C PHE A 7 18.59 7.87 2.83
N GLN A 8 18.52 8.03 4.15
CA GLN A 8 17.25 7.96 4.89
C GLN A 8 16.68 9.35 5.15
N TYR A 9 15.39 9.52 4.84
CA TYR A 9 14.63 10.72 5.17
C TYR A 9 13.35 10.34 5.90
N LEU A 10 13.13 10.89 7.10
CA LEU A 10 11.97 10.58 7.96
C LEU A 10 11.77 9.07 8.20
N GLY A 11 12.86 8.31 8.23
CA GLY A 11 12.83 6.85 8.47
C GLY A 11 12.41 6.01 7.27
N VAL A 12 12.43 6.59 6.07
CA VAL A 12 12.16 5.96 4.77
C VAL A 12 13.38 6.16 3.86
N PRO A 13 13.84 5.12 3.14
CA PRO A 13 14.98 5.24 2.23
C PRO A 13 14.58 6.01 0.96
N VAL A 14 15.29 7.09 0.66
CA VAL A 14 15.17 7.84 -0.58
C VAL A 14 16.09 7.19 -1.62
N THR A 15 15.49 6.67 -2.68
CA THR A 15 16.16 5.88 -3.71
C THR A 15 15.79 6.38 -5.10
N ALA A 16 16.74 6.34 -6.04
CA ALA A 16 16.47 6.69 -7.44
C ALA A 16 15.64 5.62 -8.17
N GLY A 17 15.69 4.37 -7.68
CA GLY A 17 15.14 3.20 -8.34
C GLY A 17 13.95 2.57 -7.63
N ARG A 18 13.69 1.31 -7.97
CA ARG A 18 12.71 0.49 -7.28
C ARG A 18 13.18 0.20 -5.85
N LEU A 19 12.24 0.28 -4.89
CA LEU A 19 12.49 -0.13 -3.51
C LEU A 19 13.06 -1.55 -3.47
N SER A 20 14.30 -1.68 -2.99
CA SER A 20 14.98 -2.96 -2.88
C SER A 20 14.41 -3.77 -1.71
N LYS A 21 14.62 -5.10 -1.74
CA LYS A 21 14.24 -5.97 -0.62
C LYS A 21 14.98 -5.59 0.67
N LYS A 22 16.22 -5.12 0.57
CA LYS A 22 17.04 -4.70 1.71
C LYS A 22 16.48 -3.44 2.35
N GLU A 23 16.12 -2.44 1.54
CA GLU A 23 15.49 -1.22 2.04
C GLU A 23 14.12 -1.47 2.66
N ALA A 24 13.37 -2.42 2.11
CA ALA A 24 12.10 -2.83 2.65
C ALA A 24 12.21 -3.70 3.91
N SER A 25 13.39 -4.23 4.27
CA SER A 25 13.56 -4.99 5.52
C SER A 25 13.35 -4.10 6.73
N VAL A 26 13.73 -2.82 6.63
CA VAL A 26 13.53 -1.81 7.67
C VAL A 26 12.04 -1.69 8.04
N LEU A 27 11.13 -1.77 7.07
CA LEU A 27 9.69 -1.77 7.32
C LEU A 27 9.28 -3.02 8.12
N ILE A 28 9.77 -4.20 7.72
CA ILE A 28 9.47 -5.47 8.39
C ILE A 28 9.97 -5.44 9.83
N GLU A 29 11.21 -5.02 10.05
CA GLU A 29 11.83 -4.90 11.37
C GLU A 29 11.03 -3.95 12.26
N LYS A 30 10.63 -2.77 11.75
CA LYS A 30 9.78 -1.83 12.50
C LYS A 30 8.42 -2.42 12.87
N ILE A 31 7.80 -3.19 11.98
CA ILE A 31 6.52 -3.87 12.25
C ILE A 31 6.68 -4.95 13.33
N VAL A 32 7.72 -5.78 13.22
CA VAL A 32 8.03 -6.81 14.22
C VAL A 32 8.28 -6.18 15.57
N GLU A 33 9.09 -5.12 15.61
CA GLU A 33 9.42 -4.40 16.83
C GLU A 33 8.18 -3.76 17.47
N ARG A 34 7.31 -3.16 16.66
CA ARG A 34 6.04 -2.61 17.16
C ARG A 34 5.14 -3.70 17.73
N ILE A 35 5.04 -4.86 17.08
CA ILE A 35 4.27 -6.00 17.58
C ILE A 35 4.87 -6.55 18.87
N ARG A 36 6.20 -6.60 19.00
CA ARG A 36 6.87 -7.06 20.23
C ARG A 36 6.70 -6.09 21.39
N ASN A 37 6.78 -4.79 21.13
CA ASN A 37 6.71 -3.77 22.18
C ASN A 37 5.29 -3.55 22.70
N PHE A 38 4.29 -3.60 21.82
CA PHE A 38 2.89 -3.35 22.20
C PHE A 38 2.09 -4.64 22.34
N GLY A 39 2.62 -5.76 21.85
CA GLY A 39 1.96 -7.04 21.87
C GLY A 39 2.43 -7.90 23.02
N SER A 40 1.48 -8.51 23.72
CA SER A 40 1.75 -9.61 24.65
C SER A 40 1.12 -10.90 24.12
N ARG A 41 1.78 -12.05 24.37
CA ARG A 41 1.17 -13.37 24.12
C ARG A 41 -0.13 -13.58 24.92
N LYS A 42 -0.29 -12.84 26.02
CA LYS A 42 -1.48 -12.91 26.89
C LYS A 42 -2.67 -12.10 26.38
N LEU A 43 -2.52 -11.35 25.29
CA LEU A 43 -3.65 -10.61 24.72
C LEU A 43 -4.71 -11.57 24.19
N SER A 44 -5.98 -11.21 24.44
CA SER A 44 -7.12 -11.89 23.82
C SER A 44 -7.02 -11.80 22.30
N TYR A 45 -7.71 -12.71 21.61
CA TYR A 45 -7.74 -12.71 20.15
C TYR A 45 -8.23 -11.35 19.59
N ALA A 46 -9.27 -10.78 20.19
CA ALA A 46 -9.79 -9.46 19.84
C ALA A 46 -8.74 -8.35 20.05
N GLY A 47 -8.00 -8.38 21.16
CA GLY A 47 -6.92 -7.41 21.43
C GLY A 47 -5.79 -7.51 20.41
N ARG A 48 -5.41 -8.73 20.02
CA ARG A 48 -4.41 -8.96 18.96
C ARG A 48 -4.88 -8.44 17.60
N LEU A 49 -6.15 -8.62 17.26
CA LEU A 49 -6.74 -8.10 16.03
C LEU A 49 -6.67 -6.58 15.97
N VAL A 50 -7.02 -5.90 17.06
CA VAL A 50 -6.93 -4.43 17.17
C VAL A 50 -5.48 -3.97 17.01
N LEU A 51 -4.52 -4.65 17.66
CA LEU A 51 -3.12 -4.30 17.54
C LEU A 51 -2.61 -4.45 16.10
N VAL A 52 -2.90 -5.58 15.44
CA VAL A 52 -2.52 -5.81 14.03
C VAL A 52 -3.07 -4.71 13.13
N ASN A 53 -4.36 -4.38 13.27
CA ASN A 53 -4.97 -3.31 12.51
C ASN A 53 -4.32 -1.95 12.79
N SER A 54 -3.97 -1.64 14.03
CA SER A 54 -3.25 -0.41 14.39
C SER A 54 -1.85 -0.33 13.78
N VAL A 55 -1.10 -1.44 13.79
CA VAL A 55 0.26 -1.51 13.23
C VAL A 55 0.22 -1.34 11.71
N LEU A 56 -0.69 -2.04 11.02
CA LEU A 56 -0.89 -1.90 9.58
C LEU A 56 -1.35 -0.47 9.22
N THR A 57 -2.27 0.11 9.99
CA THR A 57 -2.78 1.45 9.68
C THR A 57 -1.71 2.54 9.84
N SER A 58 -0.78 2.39 10.78
CA SER A 58 0.24 3.40 11.05
C SER A 58 1.49 3.23 10.18
N LEU A 59 2.26 2.16 10.39
CA LEU A 59 3.57 1.97 9.78
C LEU A 59 3.48 1.63 8.28
N TYR A 60 2.55 0.74 7.93
CA TYR A 60 2.41 0.31 6.54
C TYR A 60 1.83 1.43 5.67
N THR A 61 0.79 2.13 6.13
CA THR A 61 0.20 3.26 5.37
C THR A 61 1.22 4.34 5.03
N TYR A 62 2.11 4.68 5.97
CA TYR A 62 3.15 5.67 5.73
C TYR A 62 4.07 5.29 4.55
N TRP A 63 4.52 4.05 4.50
CA TRP A 63 5.33 3.54 3.39
C TRP A 63 4.52 3.39 2.10
N ALA A 64 3.28 2.94 2.22
CA ALA A 64 2.37 2.70 1.10
C ALA A 64 1.98 3.97 0.34
N GLN A 65 2.03 5.14 0.98
CA GLN A 65 1.80 6.44 0.33
C GLN A 65 2.96 6.86 -0.56
N ILE A 66 4.18 6.38 -0.29
CA ILE A 66 5.40 6.79 -0.98
C ILE A 66 5.80 5.75 -2.03
N PHE A 67 5.70 4.46 -1.68
CA PHE A 67 6.17 3.36 -2.52
C PHE A 67 5.07 2.36 -2.82
N LEU A 68 5.12 1.80 -4.02
CA LEU A 68 4.51 0.50 -4.27
C LEU A 68 5.43 -0.59 -3.72
N ILE A 69 5.06 -1.12 -2.56
CA ILE A 69 5.85 -2.08 -1.79
C ILE A 69 5.92 -3.39 -2.60
N PRO A 70 7.11 -4.01 -2.76
CA PRO A 70 7.24 -5.28 -3.46
C PRO A 70 6.35 -6.36 -2.84
N LYS A 71 5.62 -7.13 -3.66
CA LYS A 71 4.70 -8.18 -3.21
C LYS A 71 5.33 -9.17 -2.21
N GLY A 72 6.61 -9.50 -2.36
CA GLY A 72 7.32 -10.38 -1.42
C GLY A 72 7.43 -9.79 0.00
N VAL A 73 7.59 -8.47 0.12
CA VAL A 73 7.62 -7.75 1.40
C VAL A 73 6.22 -7.72 2.00
N ILE A 74 5.20 -7.40 1.19
CA ILE A 74 3.79 -7.42 1.61
C ILE A 74 3.42 -8.78 2.19
N ARG A 75 3.70 -9.87 1.46
CA ARG A 75 3.46 -11.24 1.92
C ARG A 75 4.19 -11.55 3.23
N ARG A 76 5.39 -11.00 3.44
CA ARG A 76 6.13 -11.21 4.69
C ARG A 76 5.50 -10.45 5.85
N VAL A 77 5.06 -9.21 5.63
CA VAL A 77 4.32 -8.41 6.61
C VAL A 77 3.01 -9.12 6.98
N ASP A 78 2.23 -9.52 5.99
CA ASP A 78 0.99 -10.27 6.16
C ASP A 78 1.22 -11.55 6.95
N ALA A 79 2.29 -12.30 6.66
CA ALA A 79 2.65 -13.50 7.40
C ALA A 79 2.96 -13.21 8.88
N ILE A 80 3.66 -12.12 9.20
CA ILE A 80 3.98 -11.73 10.58
C ILE A 80 2.71 -11.33 11.33
N CYS A 81 1.87 -10.50 10.73
CA CYS A 81 0.59 -10.09 11.30
C CYS A 81 -0.33 -11.30 11.52
N ARG A 82 -0.34 -12.22 10.57
CA ARG A 82 -1.09 -13.47 10.65
C ARG A 82 -0.56 -14.41 11.72
N ASN A 83 0.75 -14.59 11.86
CA ASN A 83 1.28 -15.44 12.93
C ASN A 83 0.91 -14.85 14.30
N TYR A 84 1.05 -13.52 14.43
CA TYR A 84 0.79 -12.84 15.69
C TYR A 84 -0.68 -12.90 16.09
N LEU A 85 -1.61 -12.71 15.14
CA LEU A 85 -3.04 -12.73 15.45
C LEU A 85 -3.50 -14.11 15.99
N TRP A 86 -2.96 -15.23 15.49
CA TRP A 86 -3.41 -16.57 15.91
C TRP A 86 -2.62 -17.10 17.11
N ASP A 87 -1.30 -16.93 17.11
CA ASP A 87 -0.42 -17.56 18.11
C ASP A 87 0.22 -16.56 19.09
N GLY A 88 0.03 -15.25 18.90
CA GLY A 88 0.64 -14.21 19.74
C GLY A 88 2.15 -14.09 19.55
N SER A 89 2.71 -14.75 18.54
CA SER A 89 4.12 -14.71 18.17
C SER A 89 4.29 -14.20 16.74
N THR A 90 5.36 -13.46 16.46
CA THR A 90 5.71 -13.06 15.08
C THR A 90 6.27 -14.24 14.27
N GLU A 91 6.74 -15.28 14.95
CA GLU A 91 7.28 -16.50 14.36
C GLU A 91 6.18 -17.48 13.99
N PHE A 92 6.44 -18.31 12.98
CA PHE A 92 5.51 -19.34 12.57
C PHE A 92 5.59 -20.51 13.57
N LEU A 93 4.56 -20.66 14.39
CA LEU A 93 4.44 -21.77 15.33
C LEU A 93 3.40 -22.79 14.83
N ARG A 94 2.25 -22.31 14.37
CA ARG A 94 1.18 -23.14 13.84
C ARG A 94 0.57 -22.57 12.57
N ALA A 95 0.01 -23.46 11.75
CA ALA A 95 -0.83 -23.05 10.64
C ALA A 95 -2.07 -22.27 11.16
N PRO A 96 -2.33 -21.06 10.63
CA PRO A 96 -3.53 -20.29 10.95
C PRO A 96 -4.79 -21.06 10.55
N ARG A 97 -5.86 -20.87 11.32
CA ARG A 97 -7.14 -21.57 11.10
C ARG A 97 -7.92 -21.06 9.89
N VAL A 98 -7.60 -19.86 9.41
CA VAL A 98 -8.32 -19.18 8.33
C VAL A 98 -7.30 -18.60 7.36
N ALA A 99 -7.60 -18.69 6.06
CA ALA A 99 -6.79 -18.05 5.03
C ALA A 99 -6.71 -16.52 5.26
N TRP A 100 -5.55 -15.91 5.01
CA TRP A 100 -5.36 -14.48 5.27
C TRP A 100 -6.30 -13.60 4.45
N ASN A 101 -6.57 -13.99 3.20
CA ASN A 101 -7.52 -13.28 2.34
C ASN A 101 -8.92 -13.24 2.95
N ASN A 102 -9.38 -14.35 3.53
CA ASN A 102 -10.68 -14.43 4.21
C ASN A 102 -10.68 -13.63 5.52
N ALA A 103 -9.54 -13.56 6.23
CA ALA A 103 -9.39 -12.67 7.38
C ALA A 103 -9.46 -11.18 6.98
N CYS A 104 -8.97 -10.83 5.78
CA CYS A 104 -9.06 -9.49 5.23
C CYS A 104 -10.45 -9.12 4.69
N ALA A 105 -11.33 -10.10 4.49
CA ALA A 105 -12.71 -9.86 4.11
C ALA A 105 -13.41 -8.96 5.17
N PRO A 106 -14.38 -8.14 4.74
CA PRO A 106 -15.07 -7.25 5.65
C PRO A 106 -15.99 -8.06 6.59
N LYS A 107 -16.35 -7.47 7.74
CA LYS A 107 -17.08 -8.19 8.79
C LYS A 107 -18.49 -8.64 8.36
N ASN A 108 -19.12 -7.88 7.48
CA ASN A 108 -20.41 -8.20 6.86
C ASN A 108 -20.34 -9.44 5.95
N GLU A 109 -19.18 -9.76 5.38
CA GLU A 109 -18.94 -10.97 4.56
C GLU A 109 -18.33 -12.12 5.38
N GLY A 110 -18.36 -12.03 6.72
CA GLY A 110 -17.82 -13.06 7.61
C GLY A 110 -16.31 -13.01 7.83
N GLY A 111 -15.62 -11.97 7.35
CA GLY A 111 -14.20 -11.74 7.62
C GLY A 111 -13.92 -11.03 8.96
N LEU A 112 -12.64 -10.81 9.26
CA LEU A 112 -12.22 -10.16 10.51
C LEU A 112 -12.09 -8.64 10.37
N GLY A 113 -12.21 -8.11 9.14
CA GLY A 113 -12.01 -6.69 8.84
C GLY A 113 -10.55 -6.26 8.92
N VAL A 114 -9.60 -7.16 8.70
CA VAL A 114 -8.19 -6.80 8.53
C VAL A 114 -8.02 -6.11 7.17
N ARG A 115 -7.24 -5.03 7.10
CA ARG A 115 -6.97 -4.37 5.81
C ARG A 115 -6.02 -5.23 4.97
N CYS A 116 -6.37 -5.51 3.73
CA CYS A 116 -5.48 -6.13 2.75
C CYS A 116 -4.39 -5.12 2.40
N SER A 117 -3.16 -5.42 2.81
CA SER A 117 -1.98 -4.60 2.60
C SER A 117 -1.79 -4.26 1.11
N GLU A 118 -1.88 -5.26 0.23
CA GLU A 118 -1.68 -5.07 -1.22
C GLU A 118 -2.67 -4.07 -1.84
N THR A 119 -3.97 -4.28 -1.62
CA THR A 119 -5.02 -3.42 -2.17
C THR A 119 -4.96 -2.03 -1.53
N TRP A 120 -4.62 -1.92 -0.25
CA TRP A 120 -4.44 -0.64 0.44
C TRP A 120 -3.28 0.16 -0.15
N ASN A 121 -2.18 -0.49 -0.53
CA ASN A 121 -1.04 0.20 -1.12
C ASN A 121 -1.34 0.72 -2.52
N VAL A 122 -2.07 -0.05 -3.35
CA VAL A 122 -2.55 0.44 -4.64
C VAL A 122 -3.49 1.64 -4.45
N ALA A 123 -4.42 1.57 -3.50
CA ALA A 123 -5.30 2.70 -3.17
C ALA A 123 -4.52 3.93 -2.64
N ALA A 124 -3.46 3.73 -1.86
CA ALA A 124 -2.64 4.83 -1.37
C ALA A 124 -1.94 5.57 -2.52
N ILE A 125 -1.37 4.83 -3.48
CA ILE A 125 -0.78 5.41 -4.70
C ILE A 125 -1.87 6.04 -5.59
N GLY A 126 -3.09 5.51 -5.57
CA GLY A 126 -4.24 6.10 -6.27
C GLY A 126 -4.48 7.57 -5.93
N LYS A 127 -4.10 8.02 -4.73
CA LYS A 127 -4.17 9.45 -4.35
C LYS A 127 -3.31 10.34 -5.26
N LEU A 128 -2.14 9.86 -5.66
CA LEU A 128 -1.23 10.56 -6.57
C LEU A 128 -1.82 10.65 -7.98
N VAL A 129 -2.52 9.59 -8.42
CA VAL A 129 -3.25 9.58 -9.70
C VAL A 129 -4.38 10.61 -9.67
N TRP A 130 -5.16 10.64 -8.58
CA TRP A 130 -6.25 11.59 -8.38
C TRP A 130 -5.76 13.05 -8.38
N TRP A 131 -4.62 13.34 -7.74
CA TRP A 131 -4.01 14.68 -7.77
C TRP A 131 -3.76 15.19 -9.18
N ILE A 132 -3.32 14.33 -10.10
CA ILE A 132 -3.06 14.71 -11.49
C ILE A 132 -4.37 15.07 -12.22
N TYR A 133 -5.50 14.43 -11.87
CA TYR A 133 -6.81 14.74 -12.46
C TYR A 133 -7.43 16.04 -11.93
N VAL A 134 -7.34 16.29 -10.63
CA VAL A 134 -8.16 17.32 -9.96
C VAL A 134 -7.38 18.58 -9.60
N MET A 135 -6.06 18.50 -9.41
CA MET A 135 -5.25 19.63 -8.90
C MET A 135 -4.12 20.03 -9.86
N PRO A 136 -4.43 20.65 -11.01
CA PRO A 136 -3.42 21.07 -11.98
C PRO A 136 -2.45 22.12 -11.41
N ASP A 137 -2.88 22.94 -10.44
CA ASP A 137 -2.08 24.00 -9.85
C ASP A 137 -1.08 23.51 -8.78
N ASN A 138 -1.22 22.27 -8.32
CA ASN A 138 -0.30 21.69 -7.35
C ASN A 138 1.12 21.63 -7.95
N LEU A 139 2.13 22.10 -7.21
CA LEU A 139 3.51 22.19 -7.69
C LEU A 139 4.06 20.85 -8.21
N TRP A 140 3.75 19.75 -7.53
CA TRP A 140 4.17 18.40 -7.94
C TRP A 140 3.46 17.98 -9.24
N VAL A 141 2.18 18.31 -9.41
CA VAL A 141 1.42 18.06 -10.64
C VAL A 141 1.96 18.91 -11.79
N ARG A 142 2.25 20.19 -11.56
CA ARG A 142 2.90 21.08 -12.55
C ARG A 142 4.25 20.54 -13.01
N TRP A 143 5.06 20.05 -12.07
CA TRP A 143 6.34 19.42 -12.38
C TRP A 143 6.16 18.13 -13.20
N ILE A 144 5.21 17.26 -12.83
CA ILE A 144 4.85 16.06 -13.62
C ILE A 144 4.41 16.43 -15.03
N ASN A 145 3.55 17.44 -15.15
CA ASN A 145 3.06 17.92 -16.43
C ASN A 145 4.23 18.38 -17.32
N HIS A 146 5.20 19.09 -16.76
CA HIS A 146 6.36 19.58 -17.48
C HIS A 146 7.37 18.47 -17.85
N VAL A 147 7.65 17.54 -16.92
CA VAL A 147 8.69 16.52 -17.11
C VAL A 147 8.18 15.30 -17.87
N TYR A 148 6.99 14.78 -17.53
CA TYR A 148 6.49 13.50 -18.02
C TYR A 148 5.38 13.64 -19.07
N LEU A 149 4.34 14.45 -18.81
CA LEU A 149 3.17 14.51 -19.70
C LEU A 149 3.41 15.38 -20.92
N LYS A 150 4.15 16.49 -20.78
CA LYS A 150 4.52 17.42 -21.87
C LYS A 150 3.33 17.84 -22.73
N GLY A 151 2.20 18.15 -22.09
CA GLY A 151 0.96 18.55 -22.76
C GLY A 151 0.09 17.41 -23.30
N LYS A 152 0.46 16.13 -23.07
CA LYS A 152 -0.39 14.98 -23.44
C LYS A 152 -1.54 14.80 -22.44
N ASN A 153 -2.66 14.31 -22.93
CA ASN A 153 -3.81 13.95 -22.10
C ASN A 153 -3.45 12.81 -21.13
N TRP A 154 -3.79 13.00 -19.84
CA TRP A 154 -3.46 12.04 -18.79
C TRP A 154 -4.17 10.70 -18.95
N SER A 155 -5.44 10.72 -19.35
CA SER A 155 -6.28 9.53 -19.54
C SER A 155 -5.62 8.52 -20.49
N ASP A 156 -5.14 9.00 -21.64
CA ASP A 156 -4.57 8.16 -22.70
C ASP A 156 -3.04 8.05 -22.65
N TYR A 157 -2.41 8.66 -21.62
CA TYR A 157 -0.97 8.66 -21.50
C TYR A 157 -0.42 7.26 -21.19
N THR A 158 0.58 6.85 -21.97
CA THR A 158 1.39 5.65 -21.75
C THR A 158 2.86 6.01 -21.54
N PRO A 159 3.51 5.46 -20.50
CA PRO A 159 4.91 5.76 -20.21
C PRO A 159 5.85 5.07 -21.21
N LYS A 160 6.92 5.77 -21.62
CA LYS A 160 8.02 5.20 -22.41
C LYS A 160 8.91 4.26 -21.57
N GLY A 161 9.73 3.46 -22.26
CA GLY A 161 10.66 2.48 -21.67
C GLY A 161 11.70 3.09 -20.71
N ASP A 162 12.25 4.27 -21.00
CA ASP A 162 13.38 4.83 -20.24
C ASP A 162 12.97 5.79 -19.10
N ILE A 163 11.71 5.74 -18.67
CA ILE A 163 11.21 6.63 -17.62
C ILE A 163 11.42 6.03 -16.22
N SER A 164 11.50 6.91 -15.21
CA SER A 164 11.59 6.55 -13.79
C SER A 164 10.61 5.46 -13.39
N TRP A 165 11.08 4.52 -12.57
CA TRP A 165 10.29 3.38 -12.13
C TRP A 165 9.04 3.80 -11.35
N HIS A 166 9.15 4.85 -10.52
CA HIS A 166 8.05 5.42 -9.75
C HIS A 166 6.94 5.96 -10.65
N TRP A 167 7.28 6.63 -11.75
CA TRP A 167 6.28 7.12 -12.69
C TRP A 167 5.53 5.99 -13.39
N LYS A 168 6.25 4.93 -13.79
CA LYS A 168 5.64 3.72 -14.36
C LYS A 168 4.68 3.04 -13.36
N VAL A 169 4.98 3.08 -12.07
CA VAL A 169 4.09 2.59 -11.02
C VAL A 169 2.79 3.41 -10.98
N ILE A 170 2.87 4.74 -10.96
CA ILE A 170 1.68 5.61 -10.94
C ILE A 170 0.81 5.37 -12.18
N CYS A 171 1.42 5.26 -13.37
CA CYS A 171 0.70 4.93 -14.60
C CYS A 171 0.01 3.56 -14.52
N ARG A 172 0.70 2.52 -14.04
CA ARG A 172 0.08 1.19 -13.85
C ARG A 172 -1.08 1.19 -12.87
N VAL A 173 -1.00 2.00 -11.80
CA VAL A 173 -2.11 2.16 -10.85
C VAL A 173 -3.28 2.86 -11.53
N LYS A 174 -3.05 3.92 -12.31
CA LYS A 174 -4.08 4.55 -13.14
C LYS A 174 -4.78 3.51 -14.01
N ASP A 175 -4.02 2.73 -14.77
CA ASP A 175 -4.57 1.74 -15.70
C ASP A 175 -5.39 0.67 -14.97
N ARG A 176 -4.90 0.18 -13.82
CA ARG A 176 -5.65 -0.77 -12.98
C ARG A 176 -6.98 -0.19 -12.51
N PHE A 177 -7.02 1.03 -12.01
CA PHE A 177 -8.27 1.67 -11.58
C PHE A 177 -9.23 1.92 -12.73
N VAL A 178 -8.73 2.27 -13.91
CA VAL A 178 -9.58 2.45 -15.11
C VAL A 178 -10.19 1.11 -15.53
N GLN A 179 -9.43 0.01 -15.46
CA GLN A 179 -9.93 -1.34 -15.74
C GLN A 179 -10.94 -1.82 -14.69
N ASP A 180 -10.60 -1.68 -13.40
CA ASP A 180 -11.37 -2.25 -12.29
C ASP A 180 -12.61 -1.39 -11.98
N VAL A 181 -12.48 -0.07 -11.92
CA VAL A 181 -13.52 0.85 -11.40
C VAL A 181 -14.13 1.73 -12.50
N GLY A 182 -13.39 2.03 -13.56
CA GLY A 182 -13.79 2.93 -14.63
C GLY A 182 -13.13 4.31 -14.54
N SER A 183 -13.05 5.02 -15.67
CA SER A 183 -12.37 6.31 -15.79
C SER A 183 -13.05 7.45 -15.01
N ASP A 184 -14.37 7.38 -14.83
CA ASP A 184 -15.15 8.42 -14.15
C ASP A 184 -14.87 8.52 -12.64
N PHE A 185 -14.32 7.47 -12.03
CA PHE A 185 -13.99 7.43 -10.60
C PHE A 185 -13.11 8.60 -10.15
N TRP A 186 -12.20 9.04 -11.02
CA TRP A 186 -11.25 10.10 -10.70
C TRP A 186 -11.86 11.50 -10.68
N ARG A 187 -13.10 11.68 -11.17
CA ARG A 187 -13.81 12.96 -11.18
C ARG A 187 -14.37 13.37 -9.82
N CYS A 188 -14.16 12.56 -8.77
CA CYS A 188 -14.59 12.90 -7.42
C CYS A 188 -13.85 14.14 -6.87
N GLN A 189 -14.57 15.00 -6.15
CA GLN A 189 -14.02 16.23 -5.56
C GLN A 189 -13.04 15.96 -4.40
N HIS A 190 -13.17 14.80 -3.74
CA HIS A 190 -12.30 14.42 -2.64
C HIS A 190 -11.99 12.93 -2.69
N TYR A 191 -10.70 12.59 -2.77
CA TYR A 191 -10.23 11.21 -2.70
C TYR A 191 -9.70 10.85 -1.31
N SER A 192 -10.22 9.76 -0.74
CA SER A 192 -9.65 9.12 0.44
C SER A 192 -9.04 7.76 0.06
N VAL A 193 -7.99 7.35 0.78
CA VAL A 193 -7.40 6.01 0.57
C VAL A 193 -8.44 4.91 0.88
N CYS A 194 -9.35 5.16 1.82
CA CYS A 194 -10.42 4.21 2.16
C CYS A 194 -11.40 4.04 1.00
N SER A 195 -11.85 5.13 0.39
CA SER A 195 -12.77 5.07 -0.77
C SER A 195 -12.14 4.38 -1.97
N GLY A 196 -10.85 4.64 -2.24
CA GLY A 196 -10.12 3.91 -3.28
C GLY A 196 -9.94 2.43 -2.96
N TYR A 197 -9.68 2.10 -1.70
CA TYR A 197 -9.55 0.72 -1.24
C TYR A 197 -10.86 -0.05 -1.37
N GLU A 198 -11.98 0.55 -0.98
CA GLU A 198 -13.31 -0.04 -1.15
C GLU A 198 -13.65 -0.24 -2.63
N ALA A 199 -13.40 0.76 -3.47
CA ALA A 199 -13.65 0.66 -4.92
C ALA A 199 -12.87 -0.50 -5.57
N LEU A 200 -11.60 -0.70 -5.19
CA LEU A 200 -10.79 -1.81 -5.69
C LEU A 200 -11.23 -3.18 -5.15
N ARG A 201 -11.92 -3.23 -4.01
CA ARG A 201 -12.36 -4.49 -3.39
C ARG A 201 -13.63 -5.06 -3.98
N VAL A 202 -14.57 -4.20 -4.38
CA VAL A 202 -15.89 -4.62 -4.88
C VAL A 202 -15.79 -5.54 -6.12
N ARG A 203 -14.62 -5.62 -6.77
CA ARG A 203 -14.40 -6.43 -7.97
C ARG A 203 -13.22 -7.41 -7.93
N GLU A 204 -12.57 -7.67 -6.79
CA GLU A 204 -11.71 -8.86 -6.72
C GLU A 204 -12.65 -10.08 -6.84
N PRO A 205 -12.58 -10.86 -7.94
CA PRO A 205 -13.47 -11.99 -8.12
C PRO A 205 -13.23 -12.95 -6.97
N GLY A 206 -14.29 -13.24 -6.23
CA GLY A 206 -14.26 -14.23 -5.16
C GLY A 206 -13.62 -15.51 -5.69
N VAL A 207 -12.51 -15.90 -5.07
CA VAL A 207 -12.05 -17.28 -5.12
C VAL A 207 -13.07 -18.04 -4.27
N VAL A 208 -14.12 -18.52 -4.94
CA VAL A 208 -14.97 -19.63 -4.51
C VAL A 208 -14.09 -20.87 -4.36
#